data_AF-A0A388M553-F1
#
_entry.id   AF-A0A388M553-F1
#
_cell.length_a   1.000
_cell.length_b   1.000
_cell.length_c   1.000
_cell.angle_alpha   90.00
_cell.angle_beta   90.00
_cell.angle_gamma   90.00
#
_symmetry.space_group_name_H-M   'P 1'
#
loop_
_entity.id
_entity.type
_entity.pdbx_description
1 polymer ?
#
loop_
_entity_poly.entity_id
_entity_poly.type
_entity_poly.pdbx_seq_one_letter_code
_entity_poly.pdbx_strand_id
1 'polypeptide(L)'
;MADQESRSSDDESDKREIGKLAVWSVTSAKPGNGVELLRDDNLDTYWQSDGTQPHLVNIQFQKKVRLTQLALYVDYKHDESYTPNRLSIRAGNSFHDLREIKVVDLEEPVGWFYVSLRPNESK
;
A
#
# COMPACT_ATOMS: atom_id res chain seq x y z
N MET A 1 34.14 9.07 10.64
CA MET A 1 34.17 7.60 10.47
C MET A 1 32.80 7.09 10.90
N ALA A 2 31.85 6.79 10.01
CA ALA A 2 31.90 6.60 8.58
C ALA A 2 30.62 7.15 7.91
N ASP A 3 30.79 7.80 6.77
CA ASP A 3 29.80 7.85 5.69
C ASP A 3 29.49 6.44 5.21
N GLN A 4 28.22 6.16 4.88
CA GLN A 4 27.83 5.86 3.49
C GLN A 4 26.31 5.77 3.32
N GLU A 5 25.85 6.62 2.41
CA GLU A 5 24.52 6.71 1.82
C GLU A 5 24.09 5.45 1.06
N SER A 6 22.77 5.24 0.98
CA SER A 6 22.11 5.06 -0.32
C SER A 6 20.60 5.33 -0.19
N ARG A 7 20.22 6.61 -0.15
CA ARG A 7 18.97 6.96 -0.83
C ARG A 7 19.26 6.70 -2.30
N SER A 8 18.70 5.63 -2.86
CA SER A 8 18.64 5.51 -4.31
C SER A 8 17.78 6.67 -4.81
N SER A 9 18.45 7.75 -5.19
CA SER A 9 17.92 8.93 -5.87
C SER A 9 17.47 8.60 -7.29
N ASP A 10 16.81 7.45 -7.49
CA ASP A 10 16.12 7.12 -8.72
C ASP A 10 14.77 7.85 -8.73
N ASP A 11 14.85 9.15 -9.01
CA ASP A 11 13.81 10.01 -9.56
C ASP A 11 12.37 9.79 -9.04
N GLU A 12 12.05 10.38 -7.88
CA GLU A 12 10.64 10.60 -7.49
C GLU A 12 9.90 11.44 -8.56
N SER A 13 10.63 12.25 -9.34
CA SER A 13 10.10 13.18 -10.35
C SER A 13 9.58 12.51 -11.63
N ASP A 14 9.89 11.24 -11.89
CA ASP A 14 9.41 10.48 -13.07
C ASP A 14 8.28 9.47 -12.75
N LYS A 15 7.79 9.43 -11.51
CA LYS A 15 6.69 8.52 -11.12
C LYS A 15 5.34 9.17 -11.37
N ARG A 16 4.45 8.43 -12.04
CA ARG A 16 3.06 8.83 -12.25
C ARG A 16 2.12 8.02 -11.37
N GLU A 17 1.30 8.71 -10.59
CA GLU A 17 0.18 8.11 -9.87
C GLU A 17 -0.87 7.56 -10.86
N ILE A 18 -1.20 6.27 -10.74
CA ILE A 18 -2.15 5.59 -11.62
C ILE A 18 -3.29 4.90 -10.86
N GLY A 19 -3.43 5.10 -9.54
CA GLY A 19 -4.46 4.49 -8.72
C GLY A 19 -5.88 4.83 -9.19
N LYS A 20 -6.08 6.01 -9.78
CA LYS A 20 -7.37 6.39 -10.39
C LYS A 20 -7.78 5.57 -11.62
N LEU A 21 -6.85 4.82 -12.22
CA LEU A 21 -7.13 3.93 -13.35
C LEU A 21 -7.58 2.54 -12.91
N ALA A 22 -7.52 2.25 -11.60
CA ALA A 22 -7.92 0.98 -11.02
C ALA A 22 -9.31 1.06 -10.39
N VAL A 23 -9.96 -0.10 -10.33
CA VAL A 23 -11.10 -0.33 -9.45
C VAL A 23 -10.57 -0.80 -8.10
N TRP A 24 -11.01 -0.14 -7.03
CA TRP A 24 -10.64 -0.46 -5.67
C TRP A 24 -11.80 -1.14 -4.94
N SER A 25 -11.50 -2.19 -4.18
CA SER A 25 -12.48 -2.81 -3.29
C SER A 25 -11.82 -3.26 -1.99
N VAL A 26 -12.62 -3.36 -0.92
CA VAL A 26 -12.17 -3.82 0.40
C VAL A 26 -13.01 -5.01 0.84
N THR A 27 -12.45 -5.91 1.66
CA THR A 27 -13.20 -7.08 2.15
C THR A 27 -14.33 -6.73 3.10
N SER A 28 -14.19 -5.64 3.85
CA SER A 28 -15.20 -5.13 4.78
C SER A 28 -14.96 -3.64 5.02
N ALA A 29 -16.00 -2.93 5.42
CA ALA A 29 -15.89 -1.55 5.85
C ALA A 29 -17.00 -1.24 6.86
N LYS A 30 -16.66 -0.47 7.89
CA LYS A 30 -17.65 0.13 8.79
C LYS A 30 -18.50 1.14 8.00
N PRO A 31 -19.83 1.25 8.24
CA PRO A 31 -20.66 2.24 7.57
C PRO A 31 -20.10 3.66 7.71
N GLY A 32 -19.88 4.33 6.58
CA GLY A 32 -19.31 5.69 6.53
C GLY A 32 -17.78 5.75 6.41
N ASN A 33 -17.08 4.61 6.49
CA ASN A 33 -15.61 4.52 6.42
C ASN A 33 -15.18 3.52 5.34
N GLY A 34 -15.67 3.71 4.12
CA GLY A 34 -15.47 2.79 2.99
C GLY A 34 -14.17 2.99 2.23
N VAL A 35 -14.06 2.26 1.10
CA VAL A 35 -12.89 2.27 0.22
C VAL A 35 -12.64 3.64 -0.42
N GLU A 36 -13.69 4.44 -0.57
CA GLU A 36 -13.63 5.80 -1.12
C GLU A 36 -12.70 6.72 -0.32
N LEU A 37 -12.61 6.53 1.00
CA LEU A 37 -11.78 7.35 1.88
C LEU A 37 -10.28 7.01 1.78
N LEU A 38 -9.89 5.92 1.12
CA LEU A 38 -8.47 5.65 0.86
C LEU A 38 -7.88 6.60 -0.20
N ARG A 39 -8.73 7.31 -0.95
CA ARG A 39 -8.40 7.96 -2.21
C ARG A 39 -9.00 9.36 -2.35
N ASP A 40 -9.52 9.93 -1.26
CA ASP A 40 -10.13 11.27 -1.22
C ASP A 40 -9.13 12.40 -0.98
N ASP A 41 -7.83 12.06 -0.84
CA ASP A 41 -6.72 13.00 -0.61
C ASP A 41 -6.84 13.77 0.72
N ASN A 42 -7.49 13.17 1.71
CA ASN A 42 -7.63 13.72 3.05
C ASN A 42 -7.05 12.76 4.10
N LEU A 43 -6.13 13.26 4.93
CA LEU A 43 -5.48 12.46 5.98
C LEU A 43 -6.31 12.34 7.26
N ASP A 44 -7.39 13.12 7.38
CA ASP A 44 -8.33 13.06 8.51
C ASP A 44 -9.44 12.01 8.29
N THR A 45 -9.55 11.46 7.08
CA THR A 45 -10.50 10.40 6.70
C THR A 45 -9.75 9.08 6.48
N TYR A 46 -10.44 7.97 6.75
CA TYR A 46 -9.79 6.66 6.72
C TYR A 46 -10.80 5.55 6.45
N TRP A 47 -10.33 4.50 5.75
CA TRP A 47 -11.03 3.23 5.69
C TRP A 47 -10.90 2.50 7.03
N GLN A 48 -12.01 1.97 7.52
CA GLN A 48 -12.03 1.12 8.71
C GLN A 48 -12.65 -0.23 8.35
N SER A 49 -11.87 -1.31 8.36
CA SER A 49 -12.38 -2.67 8.19
C SER A 49 -13.30 -3.07 9.34
N ASP A 50 -14.30 -3.89 9.05
CA ASP A 50 -15.30 -4.38 10.02
C ASP A 50 -15.59 -5.86 9.77
N GLY A 51 -14.57 -6.70 9.94
CA GLY A 51 -14.61 -8.13 9.61
C GLY A 51 -13.45 -8.90 10.22
N THR A 52 -13.29 -10.17 9.86
CA THR A 52 -12.17 -10.98 10.34
C THR A 52 -10.90 -10.72 9.53
N GLN A 53 -9.74 -10.84 10.17
CA GLN A 53 -8.45 -10.78 9.48
C GLN A 53 -8.27 -11.99 8.53
N PRO A 54 -7.54 -11.82 7.42
CA PRO A 54 -6.89 -10.59 6.96
C PRO A 54 -7.86 -9.60 6.29
N HIS A 55 -7.65 -8.30 6.51
CA HIS A 55 -8.35 -7.25 5.77
C HIS A 55 -7.63 -7.01 4.44
N LEU A 56 -8.36 -6.99 3.33
CA LEU A 56 -7.75 -6.87 2.00
C LEU A 56 -8.24 -5.60 1.32
N VAL A 57 -7.29 -4.90 0.69
CA VAL A 57 -7.53 -3.88 -0.31
C VAL A 57 -7.16 -4.47 -1.67
N ASN A 58 -8.13 -4.60 -2.56
CA ASN A 58 -7.93 -5.10 -3.91
C ASN A 58 -7.86 -3.94 -4.89
N ILE A 59 -6.86 -3.97 -5.76
CA ILE A 59 -6.61 -2.93 -6.77
C ILE A 59 -6.57 -3.62 -8.13
N GLN A 60 -7.59 -3.41 -8.96
CA GLN A 60 -7.74 -4.08 -10.25
C GLN A 60 -7.63 -3.09 -11.40
N PHE A 61 -6.67 -3.31 -12.30
CA PHE A 61 -6.51 -2.52 -13.52
C PHE A 61 -7.15 -3.25 -14.71
N GLN A 62 -7.77 -2.49 -15.63
CA GLN A 62 -8.37 -3.06 -16.85
C GLN A 62 -7.34 -3.59 -17.85
N LYS A 63 -6.08 -3.14 -17.74
CA LYS A 63 -4.96 -3.55 -18.59
C LYS A 63 -3.76 -3.85 -17.70
N LYS A 64 -2.83 -4.66 -18.20
CA LYS A 64 -1.56 -4.90 -17.52
C LYS A 64 -0.80 -3.57 -17.37
N VAL A 65 -0.52 -3.20 -16.13
CA VAL A 65 0.24 -1.99 -15.78
C VAL A 65 1.55 -2.37 -15.12
N ARG A 66 2.55 -1.50 -15.25
CA ARG A 66 3.80 -1.60 -14.50
C ARG A 66 3.68 -0.75 -13.24
N LEU A 67 3.69 -1.38 -12.08
CA LEU A 67 3.79 -0.71 -10.79
C LEU A 67 5.23 -0.79 -10.29
N THR A 68 5.77 0.33 -9.82
CA THR A 68 7.14 0.42 -9.30
C THR A 68 7.18 0.67 -7.80
N GLN A 69 6.12 1.27 -7.24
CA GLN A 69 6.03 1.64 -5.84
C GLN A 69 4.58 1.65 -5.40
N LEU A 70 4.34 1.27 -4.14
CA LEU A 70 3.09 1.47 -3.42
C LEU A 70 3.37 2.48 -2.30
N ALA A 71 2.49 3.46 -2.10
CA ALA A 71 2.56 4.41 -1.01
C ALA A 71 1.31 4.29 -0.15
N LEU A 72 1.47 4.23 1.17
CA LEU A 72 0.39 4.19 2.15
C LEU A 72 0.67 5.24 3.22
N TYR A 73 -0.34 5.97 3.67
CA TYR A 73 -0.21 6.79 4.86
C TYR A 73 -0.63 5.97 6.08
N VAL A 74 0.19 5.97 7.13
CA VAL A 74 -0.05 5.27 8.38
C VAL A 74 0.42 6.13 9.54
N ASP A 75 -0.33 6.21 10.63
CA ASP A 75 0.06 6.97 11.82
C ASP A 75 -0.23 6.21 13.09
N TYR A 76 0.79 5.54 13.63
CA TYR A 76 0.68 4.76 14.85
C TYR A 76 0.19 5.57 16.06
N LYS A 77 0.54 6.86 16.13
CA LYS A 77 0.14 7.70 17.25
C LYS A 77 -1.34 8.04 17.21
N HIS A 78 -1.91 8.10 16.01
CA HIS A 78 -3.33 8.40 15.82
C HIS A 78 -4.19 7.14 15.83
N ASP A 79 -3.72 6.07 15.18
CA ASP A 79 -4.50 4.86 14.92
C ASP A 79 -4.31 3.77 15.99
N GLU A 80 -3.25 3.84 16.80
CA GLU A 80 -2.92 2.87 17.84
C GLU A 80 -3.04 1.42 17.34
N SER A 81 -3.98 0.63 17.89
CA SER A 81 -4.23 -0.77 17.53
C SER A 81 -4.81 -0.98 16.12
N TYR A 82 -5.31 0.08 15.47
CA TYR A 82 -5.77 0.03 14.07
C TYR A 82 -4.63 0.16 13.05
N THR A 83 -3.43 0.52 13.51
CA THR A 83 -2.24 0.60 12.66
C THR A 83 -1.83 -0.81 12.19
N PRO A 84 -1.69 -1.06 10.88
CA PRO A 84 -1.26 -2.36 10.39
C PRO A 84 0.20 -2.62 10.81
N ASN A 85 0.44 -3.78 11.42
CA ASN A 85 1.80 -4.21 11.81
C ASN A 85 2.52 -5.03 10.74
N ARG A 86 1.78 -5.59 9.77
CA ARG A 86 2.32 -6.42 8.70
C ARG A 86 1.47 -6.31 7.44
N LEU A 87 2.11 -6.03 6.31
CA LEU A 87 1.48 -5.99 4.99
C LEU A 87 2.06 -7.09 4.09
N SER A 88 1.16 -7.91 3.53
CA SER A 88 1.46 -8.88 2.48
C SER A 88 0.97 -8.30 1.14
N ILE A 89 1.90 -7.97 0.24
CA ILE A 89 1.59 -7.46 -1.08
C ILE A 89 1.62 -8.61 -2.07
N ARG A 90 0.50 -8.77 -2.77
CA ARG A 90 0.30 -9.85 -3.74
C ARG A 90 -0.05 -9.28 -5.11
N ALA A 91 0.49 -9.88 -6.16
CA ALA A 91 0.23 -9.48 -7.54
C ALA A 91 -0.01 -10.70 -8.44
N GLY A 92 -0.86 -10.53 -9.44
CA GLY A 92 -1.29 -11.57 -10.39
C GLY A 92 -2.11 -10.94 -11.52
N ASN A 93 -2.56 -11.76 -12.48
CA ASN A 93 -3.42 -11.29 -13.57
C ASN A 93 -4.92 -11.37 -13.22
N SER A 94 -5.25 -12.12 -12.17
CA SER A 94 -6.59 -12.41 -11.68
C SER A 94 -6.55 -12.67 -10.17
N PHE A 95 -7.71 -12.82 -9.54
CA PHE A 95 -7.80 -13.20 -8.13
C PHE A 95 -7.29 -14.63 -7.85
N HIS A 96 -7.21 -15.50 -8.86
CA HIS A 96 -6.84 -16.90 -8.70
C HIS A 96 -5.32 -17.16 -8.82
N ASP A 97 -4.55 -16.21 -9.33
CA ASP A 97 -3.09 -16.34 -9.56
C ASP A 97 -2.27 -15.30 -8.79
N LEU A 98 -2.86 -14.67 -7.78
CA LEU A 98 -2.14 -13.76 -6.87
C LEU A 98 -0.99 -14.50 -6.17
N ARG A 99 0.22 -13.96 -6.30
CA ARG A 99 1.41 -14.43 -5.58
C ARG A 99 1.92 -13.35 -4.66
N GLU A 100 2.33 -13.74 -3.45
CA GLU A 100 3.03 -12.82 -2.54
C GLU A 100 4.38 -12.43 -3.14
N ILE A 101 4.54 -11.14 -3.40
CA ILE A 101 5.76 -10.57 -3.99
C ILE A 101 6.59 -9.81 -2.96
N LYS A 102 5.95 -9.36 -1.87
CA LYS A 102 6.61 -8.61 -0.80
C LYS A 102 5.83 -8.78 0.49
N VAL A 103 6.56 -8.95 1.58
CA VAL A 103 6.07 -8.80 2.95
C VAL A 103 6.87 -7.70 3.60
N VAL A 104 6.19 -6.79 4.28
CA VAL A 104 6.80 -5.73 5.10
C VAL A 104 6.16 -5.74 6.47
N ASP A 105 7.00 -5.68 7.50
CA ASP A 105 6.58 -5.44 8.87
C ASP A 105 6.72 -3.94 9.16
N LEU A 106 5.77 -3.38 9.90
CA LEU A 106 5.70 -1.97 10.24
C LEU A 106 5.80 -1.84 11.76
N GLU A 107 6.83 -1.16 12.23
CA GLU A 107 7.09 -0.91 13.64
C GLU A 107 6.76 0.55 13.97
N GLU A 108 5.57 0.76 14.54
CA GLU A 108 5.06 2.09 14.95
C GLU A 108 5.26 3.19 13.88
N PRO A 109 4.85 2.96 12.61
CA PRO A 109 5.14 3.87 11.50
C PRO A 109 4.36 5.19 11.65
N VAL A 110 4.94 6.30 11.19
CA VAL A 110 4.29 7.62 11.16
C VAL A 110 4.60 8.31 9.83
N GLY A 111 3.54 8.63 9.08
CA GLY A 111 3.60 9.33 7.80
C GLY A 111 3.47 8.42 6.58
N TRP A 112 3.95 8.91 5.43
CA TRP A 112 3.96 8.17 4.18
C TRP A 112 4.98 7.02 4.23
N PHE A 113 4.47 5.80 4.08
CA PHE A 113 5.24 4.57 3.98
C PHE A 113 5.30 4.10 2.52
N TYR A 114 6.51 3.96 1.99
CA TYR A 114 6.74 3.62 0.59
C TYR A 114 7.29 2.19 0.45
N VAL A 115 6.60 1.35 -0.31
CA VAL A 115 7.03 -0.02 -0.61
C VAL A 115 7.47 -0.10 -2.07
N SER A 116 8.75 -0.41 -2.30
CA SER A 116 9.26 -0.70 -3.64
C SER A 116 8.69 -2.03 -4.14
N LEU A 117 8.11 -1.99 -5.35
CA LEU A 117 7.57 -3.16 -6.06
C LEU A 117 8.49 -3.62 -7.20
N ARG A 118 9.66 -2.99 -7.36
CA ARG A 118 10.66 -3.47 -8.31
C ARG A 118 11.12 -4.87 -7.88
N PRO A 119 11.30 -5.82 -8.81
CA PRO A 119 11.92 -7.10 -8.48
C PRO A 119 13.28 -6.83 -7.81
N ASN A 120 13.58 -7.52 -6.71
CA ASN A 120 14.93 -7.50 -6.18
C ASN A 120 15.84 -8.06 -7.29
N GLU A 121 16.79 -7.25 -7.78
CA GLU A 121 17.88 -7.76 -8.60
C GLU A 121 18.74 -8.65 -7.69
N SER A 122 18.52 -9.96 -7.74
CA SER A 122 19.48 -10.92 -7.20
C SER A 122 20.79 -10.71 -7.95
N LYS A 123 21.82 -10.22 -7.23
CA LYS A 123 23.21 -10.34 -7.67
C LYS A 123 23.61 -11.81 -7.79
#